data_AF-A0A9Q7FG90-F1
#
_entry.id   AF-A0A9Q7FG90-F1
#
_cell.length_a   1.000
_cell.length_b   1.000
_cell.length_c   1.000
_cell.angle_alpha   90.00
_cell.angle_beta   90.00
_cell.angle_gamma   90.00
#
_symmetry.space_group_name_H-M   'P 1'
#
loop_
_entity.id
_entity.type
_entity.pdbx_description
1 polymer ?
#
loop_
_entity_poly.entity_id
_entity_poly.type
_entity_poly.pdbx_seq_one_letter_code
_entity_poly.pdbx_strand_id
1 'polypeptide(L)' 'MASGTVKWFNSTKGFGFIEPDNGGADVFVHISAVERSGLGTLKDGQKVSFEIVQDKRSGKSSAEQLQAL' A
#
# COMPACT_ATOMS: atom_id res chain seq x y z
N MET A 1 -3.21 -9.88 -7.64
CA MET A 1 -2.47 -9.45 -6.44
C MET A 1 -1.07 -9.09 -6.87
N ALA A 2 -0.66 -7.85 -6.61
CA ALA A 2 0.71 -7.38 -6.79
C ALA A 2 1.48 -7.58 -5.48
N SER A 3 2.81 -7.70 -5.56
CA SER A 3 3.69 -7.68 -4.39
C SER A 3 4.61 -6.48 -4.47
N GLY A 4 5.08 -6.03 -3.31
CA GLY A 4 6.01 -4.93 -3.23
C GLY A 4 6.54 -4.72 -1.82
N THR A 5 7.44 -3.77 -1.72
CA THR A 5 8.10 -3.41 -0.47
C THR A 5 7.62 -2.04 -0.03
N VAL A 6 7.19 -1.91 1.22
CA VAL A 6 6.79 -0.63 1.81
C VAL A 6 8.01 0.28 1.81
N LYS A 7 8.00 1.30 0.97
CA LYS A 7 9.11 2.25 0.85
C LYS A 7 9.20 3.12 2.10
N TRP A 8 8.03 3.60 2.53
CA TRP A 8 7.86 4.28 3.81
C TRP A 8 6.38 4.32 4.17
N PHE A 9 6.10 4.34 5.47
CA PHE A 9 4.76 4.53 5.99
C PHE A 9 4.79 5.45 7.20
N ASN A 10 3.91 6.45 7.21
CA ASN A 10 3.76 7.35 8.34
C ASN A 10 2.43 7.06 9.03
N SER A 11 2.48 6.31 10.13
CA SER A 11 1.31 5.96 10.94
C SER A 11 0.61 7.19 11.53
N THR A 12 1.36 8.23 11.90
CA THR A 12 0.81 9.49 12.41
C THR A 12 -0.01 10.24 11.36
N LYS A 13 0.49 10.30 10.12
CA LYS A 13 -0.24 10.92 9.00
C LYS A 13 -1.28 9.98 8.37
N GLY A 14 -1.19 8.68 8.62
CA GLY A 14 -2.11 7.67 8.11
C GLY A 14 -1.91 7.32 6.64
N PHE A 15 -0.72 7.51 6.07
CA PHE A 15 -0.46 7.12 4.68
C PHE A 15 1.02 6.80 4.43
N GLY A 16 1.29 6.16 3.29
CA GLY A 16 2.63 5.83 2.83
C GLY A 16 2.64 5.45 1.36
N PHE A 17 3.76 4.85 0.95
CA PHE A 17 3.96 4.37 -0.41
C PHE A 17 4.62 3.00 -0.42
N ILE A 18 4.21 2.19 -1.39
CA ILE A 18 4.73 0.84 -1.62
C ILE A 18 5.40 0.84 -2.98
N GLU A 19 6.63 0.34 -3.01
CA GLU A 19 7.40 0.13 -4.23
C GLU A 19 7.03 -1.26 -4.80
N PRO A 20 6.39 -1.35 -5.97
CA PRO A 20 5.98 -2.61 -6.56
C PRO A 20 7.18 -3.44 -7.06
N ASP A 21 7.18 -4.75 -6.80
CA ASP A 21 8.25 -5.65 -7.26
C ASP A 21 8.28 -5.79 -8.79
N ASN A 22 7.14 -5.58 -9.46
CA ASN A 22 7.05 -5.59 -10.92
C ASN A 22 7.62 -4.31 -11.58
N GLY A 23 8.11 -3.38 -10.78
CA GLY A 23 8.53 -2.06 -11.23
C GLY A 23 7.34 -1.17 -11.59
N GLY A 24 7.59 0.14 -11.68
CA GLY A 24 6.56 1.13 -12.02
C GLY A 24 6.53 2.29 -11.02
N ALA A 25 5.41 3.00 -10.98
CA ALA A 25 5.21 4.11 -10.06
C ALA A 25 4.91 3.60 -8.64
N ASP A 26 5.42 4.32 -7.65
CA ASP A 26 5.10 4.07 -6.23
C ASP A 26 3.58 4.08 -6.03
N VAL A 27 3.07 3.03 -5.38
CA VAL A 27 1.64 2.86 -5.14
C VAL A 27 1.29 3.48 -3.80
N PHE A 28 0.31 4.37 -3.81
CA PHE A 28 -0.16 5.04 -2.61
C PHE A 28 -0.90 4.06 -1.69
N VAL A 29 -0.63 4.09 -0.39
CA VAL A 29 -1.38 3.31 0.61
C VAL A 29 -1.91 4.22 1.71
N HIS A 30 -3.19 4.06 2.02
CA HIS A 30 -3.86 4.77 3.12
C HIS A 30 -4.06 3.84 4.32
N ILE A 31 -4.00 4.38 5.54
CA ILE A 31 -4.21 3.62 6.79
C ILE A 31 -5.54 2.89 6.80
N SER A 32 -6.60 3.47 6.22
CA SER A 32 -7.91 2.80 6.12
C SER A 32 -7.86 1.52 5.29
N ALA A 33 -6.95 1.41 4.31
CA ALA A 33 -6.76 0.17 3.57
C ALA A 33 -6.03 -0.86 4.44
N VAL A 34 -5.01 -0.42 5.19
CA VAL A 34 -4.25 -1.26 6.13
C VAL A 34 -5.17 -1.83 7.21
N GLU A 35 -5.95 -0.97 7.88
CA GLU A 35 -6.92 -1.34 8.91
C GLU A 35 -8.02 -2.26 8.39
N ARG A 36 -8.58 -1.97 7.20
CA ARG A 36 -9.59 -2.83 6.56
C ARG A 36 -9.05 -4.21 6.24
N SER A 37 -7.75 -4.31 6.00
CA SER A 37 -7.07 -5.59 5.77
C SER A 37 -6.76 -6.35 7.07
N GLY A 38 -7.14 -5.80 8.23
CA GLY A 38 -6.83 -6.38 9.54
C GLY A 38 -5.39 -6.15 10.00
N LEU A 39 -4.63 -5.34 9.25
CA LEU A 39 -3.28 -4.95 9.63
C LEU A 39 -3.36 -3.71 10.54
N GLY A 40 -2.61 -3.70 11.64
CA GLY A 40 -2.57 -2.54 12.53
C GLY A 40 -1.73 -1.38 11.96
N THR A 41 -0.65 -1.69 11.24
CA THR A 41 0.24 -0.70 10.62
C THR A 41 1.16 -1.37 9.60
N LEU A 42 1.92 -0.56 8.86
CA LEU A 42 2.99 -1.01 7.97
C LEU A 42 4.33 -0.48 8.47
N LYS A 43 5.38 -1.30 8.32
CA LYS A 43 6.76 -0.90 8.59
C LYS A 43 7.49 -0.59 7.29
N ASP A 44 8.45 0.32 7.35
CA ASP A 44 9.39 0.56 6.27
C ASP A 44 10.23 -0.70 5.96
N GLY A 45 10.45 -0.96 4.67
CA GLY A 45 11.12 -2.17 4.20
C GLY A 45 10.28 -3.46 4.31
N GLN A 46 9.04 -3.40 4.82
CA GLN A 46 8.19 -4.57 4.95
C GLN A 46 7.70 -5.04 3.58
N LYS A 47 7.81 -6.34 3.30
CA LYS A 47 7.16 -6.94 2.13
C LYS A 47 5.68 -7.16 2.36
N VAL A 48 4.89 -6.77 1.38
CA VAL A 48 3.43 -6.89 1.41
C VAL A 48 2.92 -7.31 0.03
N SER A 49 1.84 -8.09 0.01
CA SER A 49 1.01 -8.21 -1.19
C SER A 49 -0.19 -7.27 -1.07
N PHE A 50 -0.60 -6.69 -2.19
CA PHE A 50 -1.70 -5.74 -2.26
C PHE A 50 -2.40 -5.83 -3.62
N GLU A 51 -3.59 -5.27 -3.70
CA GLU A 51 -4.30 -5.07 -4.95
C GLU A 51 -4.23 -3.60 -5.35
N ILE A 52 -3.87 -3.35 -6.61
CA ILE A 52 -3.82 -1.99 -7.14
C ILE A 52 -5.21 -1.64 -7.64
N VAL A 53 -5.89 -0.75 -6.93
CA VAL A 53 -7.18 -0.21 -7.32
C VAL A 53 -6.95 1.18 -7.90
N GLN A 54 -7.40 1.39 -9.13
CA GLN A 54 -7.35 2.70 -9.77
C GLN A 54 -8.66 3.43 -9.51
N ASP A 55 -8.59 4.55 -8.80
CA ASP A 55 -9.75 5.40 -8.58
C ASP A 55 -10.10 6.12 -9.89
N LYS A 56 -11.24 5.74 -10.48
CA LYS A 56 -11.76 6.32 -11.73
C LYS A 56 -12.00 7.83 -11.65
N ARG A 57 -12.14 8.38 -10.43
CA ARG A 57 -12.47 9.79 -10.21
C ARG A 57 -11.23 10.66 -10.08
N SER A 58 -10.19 10.17 -9.40
CA SER A 58 -8.92 10.90 -9.22
C SER A 58 -7.81 10.49 -10.21
N GLY A 59 -7.99 9.37 -10.91
CA GLY A 59 -6.99 8.78 -11.81
C GLY A 59 -5.79 8.17 -11.07
N LYS A 60 -5.80 8.18 -9.73
CA LYS A 60 -4.69 7.70 -8.90
C LYS A 60 -4.85 6.23 -8.56
N SER A 61 -3.72 5.55 -8.45
CA SER A 61 -3.65 4.15 -8.03
C SER A 61 -3.41 4.08 -6.52
N SER A 62 -4.20 3.27 -5.82
CA SER A 62 -4.05 2.99 -4.39
C SER A 62 -3.98 1.50 -4.12
N ALA A 63 -3.21 1.11 -3.10
CA ALA A 63 -3.14 -0.25 -2.60
C ALA A 63 -4.33 -0.56 -1.68
N GLU A 64 -5.04 -1.65 -1.98
CA GLU A 64 -6.08 -2.25 -1.15
C GLU A 64 -5.79 -3.72 -0.85
N GLN A 65 -6.56 -4.34 0.05
CA GLN A 65 -6.44 -5.75 0.44
C GLN A 65 -4.98 -6.15 0.76
N LEU A 66 -4.35 -5.40 1.68
CA LEU A 66 -2.96 -5.60 2.04
C LEU A 66 -2.77 -6.85 2.89
N GLN A 67 -1.73 -7.62 2.59
CA GLN A 67 -1.33 -8.79 3.37
C GLN A 67 0.18 -8.73 3.62
N ALA A 68 0.59 -8.90 4.88
CA ALA A 68 1.98 -9.04 5.23
C ALA A 68 2.52 -10.38 4.72
N LEU A 69 3.68 -10.36 4.06
CA LEU A 69 4.39 -11.55 3.56
C LEU A 69 5.48 -11.99 4.52
#